data_AF-A0A382E156-F1
#
_entry.id   AF-A0A382E156-F1
#
_cell.length_a   1.000
_cell.length_b   1.000
_cell.length_c   1.000
_cell.angle_alpha   90.00
_cell.angle_beta   90.00
_cell.angle_gamma   90.00
#
_symmetry.space_group_name_H-M   'P 1'
#
loop_
_entity.id
_entity.type
_entity.pdbx_description
1 polymer ?
#
loop_
_entity_poly.entity_id
_entity_poly.type
_entity_poly.pdbx_seq_one_letter_code
_entity_poly.pdbx_strand_id
1 'polypeptide(L)'
;MFYILAVSLCLGFAAAADSLPPLKGKAPQTVAELWAGYDPRKEPLKSEVVREWEEDGNVIRYVRYFIGTFKGKPAWMAGFYAYPKQAKGGKNLPGILHMHGGGQRANLTLVKFHASQGYGALSVNWGGKPMEGLKPGEANTDWGAVDPTQNNVQGYFNLLPGEKFLDAQESPRNCNWFLITLGCRRGLTFLEQQPEVDGKRLGIRGHSMG
;
A
#
# COMPACT_ATOMS: atom_id res chain seq x y z
N MET A 1 14.41 52.55 21.98
CA MET A 1 13.17 51.75 21.93
C MET A 1 13.15 51.05 20.59
N PHE A 2 13.69 49.83 20.51
CA PHE A 2 13.80 49.07 19.26
C PHE A 2 12.59 48.14 19.14
N TYR A 3 11.75 48.37 18.13
CA TYR A 3 10.66 47.47 17.78
C TYR A 3 11.22 46.30 16.96
N ILE A 4 11.15 45.09 17.52
CA ILE A 4 11.40 43.85 16.77
C ILE A 4 10.13 43.52 16.00
N LEU A 5 10.20 43.61 14.68
CA LEU A 5 9.14 43.20 13.77
C LEU A 5 9.16 41.66 13.67
N ALA A 6 8.24 40.99 14.36
CA ALA A 6 8.07 39.54 14.23
C ALA A 6 7.37 39.23 12.90
N VAL A 7 8.13 38.76 11.91
CA VAL A 7 7.57 38.21 10.67
C VAL A 7 7.06 36.81 10.98
N SER A 8 5.74 36.68 11.12
CA SER A 8 5.08 35.39 11.24
C SER A 8 5.07 34.72 9.86
N LEU A 9 5.95 33.73 9.66
CA LEU A 9 5.96 32.90 8.47
C LEU A 9 4.77 31.93 8.55
N CYS A 10 3.63 32.30 7.97
CA CYS A 10 2.55 31.35 7.69
C CYS A 10 3.06 30.36 6.65
N LEU A 11 3.61 29.23 7.11
CA LEU A 11 3.84 28.05 6.28
C LEU A 11 2.46 27.51 5.86
N GLY A 12 1.96 28.00 4.71
CA GLY A 12 0.80 27.40 4.07
C GLY A 12 1.12 25.95 3.75
N PHE A 13 0.40 25.01 4.37
CA PHE A 13 0.41 23.62 3.94
C PHE A 13 -0.18 23.55 2.54
N ALA A 14 0.67 23.54 1.51
CA ALA A 14 0.23 23.13 0.18
C ALA A 14 -0.31 21.69 0.32
N ALA A 15 -1.59 21.49 0.01
CA ALA A 15 -2.16 20.15 -0.04
C ALA A 15 -1.30 19.29 -0.97
N ALA A 16 -0.89 18.11 -0.51
CA ALA A 16 -0.13 17.19 -1.34
C ALA A 16 -0.94 16.89 -2.62
N ALA A 17 -0.30 16.97 -3.77
CA ALA A 17 -0.95 16.64 -5.04
C ALA A 17 -1.39 15.16 -5.02
N ASP A 18 -2.54 14.88 -5.63
CA ASP A 18 -3.04 13.51 -5.76
C ASP A 18 -2.06 12.65 -6.57
N SER A 19 -1.85 11.41 -6.11
CA SER A 19 -0.92 10.47 -6.75
C SER A 19 -1.42 9.98 -8.11
N LEU A 20 -2.71 10.13 -8.37
CA LEU A 20 -3.32 9.98 -9.68
C LEU A 20 -3.93 11.32 -10.09
N PRO A 21 -3.57 11.88 -11.26
CA PRO A 21 -4.19 13.11 -11.72
C PRO A 21 -5.68 12.86 -11.95
N PRO A 22 -6.56 13.83 -11.60
CA PRO A 22 -7.98 13.75 -11.91
C PRO A 22 -8.19 13.47 -13.40
N LEU A 23 -9.12 12.56 -13.71
CA LEU A 23 -9.51 12.36 -15.10
C LEU A 23 -10.12 13.65 -15.67
N LYS A 24 -9.68 14.00 -16.88
CA LYS A 24 -10.23 15.10 -17.68
C LYS A 24 -10.72 14.52 -19.00
N GLY A 25 -12.00 14.74 -19.32
CA GLY A 25 -12.57 14.29 -20.59
C GLY A 25 -12.97 12.81 -20.57
N LYS A 26 -12.63 12.06 -21.63
CA LYS A 26 -13.07 10.66 -21.78
C LYS A 26 -12.30 9.74 -20.82
N ALA A 27 -13.03 8.84 -20.18
CA ALA A 27 -12.44 7.81 -19.34
C ALA A 27 -11.64 6.78 -20.17
N PRO A 28 -10.60 6.14 -19.59
CA PRO A 28 -9.85 5.08 -20.26
C PRO A 28 -10.76 3.97 -20.81
N GLN A 29 -10.52 3.55 -22.05
CA GLN A 29 -11.26 2.49 -22.74
C GLN A 29 -10.45 1.19 -22.87
N THR A 30 -9.14 1.24 -22.58
CA THR A 30 -8.26 0.06 -22.61
C THR A 30 -7.46 -0.08 -21.32
N VAL A 31 -6.97 -1.30 -21.05
CA VAL A 31 -6.07 -1.56 -19.91
C VAL A 31 -4.79 -0.73 -20.01
N ALA A 32 -4.25 -0.53 -21.23
CA ALA A 32 -3.09 0.31 -21.45
C ALA A 32 -3.37 1.77 -21.06
N GLU A 33 -4.49 2.34 -21.51
CA GLU A 33 -4.91 3.71 -21.15
C GLU A 33 -5.17 3.87 -19.65
N LEU A 34 -5.74 2.85 -19.00
CA LEU A 34 -6.02 2.85 -17.56
C LEU A 34 -4.74 3.09 -16.74
N TRP A 35 -3.62 2.49 -17.18
CA TRP A 35 -2.34 2.51 -16.47
C TRP A 35 -1.29 3.44 -17.09
N ALA A 36 -1.52 4.05 -18.26
CA ALA A 36 -0.51 4.82 -19.01
C ALA A 36 0.20 5.94 -18.23
N GLY A 37 -0.47 6.53 -17.23
CA GLY A 37 0.07 7.61 -16.40
C GLY A 37 0.55 7.19 -15.01
N TYR A 38 0.50 5.89 -14.67
CA TYR A 38 0.81 5.41 -13.32
C TYR A 38 2.08 4.55 -13.30
N ASP A 39 3.11 5.07 -12.63
CA ASP A 39 4.31 4.31 -12.27
C ASP A 39 4.38 4.20 -10.74
N PRO A 40 4.28 2.98 -10.17
CA PRO A 40 4.35 2.79 -8.72
C PRO A 40 5.71 3.14 -8.13
N ARG A 41 6.76 3.36 -8.91
CA ARG A 41 8.10 3.76 -8.43
C ARG A 41 8.31 5.27 -8.38
N LYS A 42 7.49 6.03 -9.11
CA LYS A 42 7.69 7.48 -9.31
C LYS A 42 7.55 8.27 -8.01
N GLU A 43 6.56 7.93 -7.19
CA GLU A 43 6.37 8.57 -5.89
C GLU A 43 7.27 7.91 -4.83
N PRO A 44 8.04 8.69 -4.04
CA PRO A 44 8.84 8.13 -2.96
C PRO A 44 8.00 7.23 -2.05
N LEU A 45 8.53 6.05 -1.72
CA LEU A 45 7.86 5.14 -0.82
C LEU A 45 8.22 5.49 0.62
N LYS A 46 7.33 6.22 1.28
CA LYS A 46 7.39 6.38 2.74
C LYS A 46 6.93 5.08 3.38
N SER A 47 7.72 4.52 4.28
CA SER A 47 7.37 3.31 5.02
C SER A 47 7.79 3.42 6.48
N GLU A 48 7.05 2.73 7.34
CA GLU A 48 7.28 2.70 8.78
C GLU A 48 7.21 1.26 9.28
N VAL A 49 8.11 0.94 10.22
CA VAL A 49 8.03 -0.30 11.00
C VAL A 49 7.21 0.02 12.25
N VAL A 50 5.99 -0.54 12.32
CA VAL A 50 5.11 -0.43 13.48
C VAL A 50 5.67 -1.26 14.62
N ARG A 51 6.13 -2.48 14.31
CA ARG A 51 6.74 -3.41 15.26
C ARG A 51 7.67 -4.38 14.56
N GLU A 52 8.81 -4.68 15.18
CA GLU A 52 9.75 -5.72 14.73
C GLU A 52 9.95 -6.75 15.85
N TRP A 53 10.06 -8.01 15.48
CA TRP A 53 10.45 -9.09 16.38
C TRP A 53 11.14 -10.22 15.61
N GLU A 54 11.77 -11.13 16.34
CA GLU A 54 12.36 -12.33 15.78
C GLU A 54 11.59 -13.56 16.26
N GLU A 55 11.39 -14.53 15.37
CA GLU A 55 10.68 -15.77 15.68
C GLU A 55 11.06 -16.86 14.67
N ASP A 56 11.33 -18.08 15.15
CA ASP A 56 11.63 -19.25 14.31
C ASP A 56 12.72 -19.01 13.25
N GLY A 57 13.77 -18.23 13.60
CA GLY A 57 14.86 -17.89 12.67
C GLY A 57 14.53 -16.80 11.64
N ASN A 58 13.38 -16.16 11.74
CA ASN A 58 12.97 -15.04 10.88
C ASN A 58 13.02 -13.72 11.64
N VAL A 59 13.30 -12.64 10.92
CA VAL A 59 12.93 -11.28 11.33
C VAL A 59 11.55 -10.98 10.74
N ILE A 60 10.64 -10.50 11.58
CA ILE A 60 9.26 -10.20 11.21
C ILE A 60 8.97 -8.75 11.58
N ARG A 61 8.35 -8.03 10.64
CA ARG A 61 7.94 -6.64 10.78
C ARG A 61 6.46 -6.51 10.49
N TYR A 62 5.74 -5.92 11.43
CA TYR A 62 4.51 -5.21 11.10
C TYR A 62 4.92 -3.85 10.52
N VAL A 63 4.62 -3.64 9.24
CA VAL A 63 4.91 -2.39 8.52
C VAL A 63 3.64 -1.68 8.08
N ARG A 64 3.77 -0.38 7.82
CA ARG A 64 2.88 0.33 6.91
C ARG A 64 3.69 1.08 5.86
N TYR A 65 3.13 1.24 4.67
CA TYR A 65 3.75 2.02 3.61
C TYR A 65 2.72 2.85 2.86
N PHE A 66 3.17 4.00 2.37
CA PHE A 66 2.35 4.98 1.69
C PHE A 66 1.99 4.53 0.27
N ILE A 67 0.70 4.49 -0.04
CA ILE A 67 0.18 3.99 -1.32
C ILE A 67 -0.30 5.10 -2.26
N GLY A 68 -0.57 6.29 -1.74
CA GLY A 68 -0.92 7.46 -2.54
C GLY A 68 -1.65 8.54 -1.76
N THR A 69 -1.82 9.70 -2.37
CA THR A 69 -2.79 10.72 -1.96
C THR A 69 -3.99 10.60 -2.89
N PHE A 70 -5.19 10.46 -2.33
CA PHE A 70 -6.44 10.39 -3.07
C PHE A 70 -7.37 11.48 -2.55
N LYS A 71 -7.85 12.37 -3.42
CA LYS A 71 -8.76 13.46 -3.08
C LYS A 71 -8.20 14.33 -1.95
N GLY A 72 -6.90 14.62 -2.02
CA GLY A 72 -6.14 15.40 -1.05
C GLY A 72 -5.86 14.68 0.28
N LYS A 73 -6.23 13.39 0.43
CA LYS A 73 -6.01 12.63 1.67
C LYS A 73 -4.98 11.52 1.48
N PRO A 74 -3.99 11.39 2.38
CA PRO A 74 -3.00 10.33 2.31
C PRO A 74 -3.65 8.97 2.57
N ALA A 75 -3.14 7.94 1.90
CA ALA A 75 -3.51 6.55 2.09
C ALA A 75 -2.28 5.69 2.36
N TRP A 76 -2.44 4.72 3.27
CA TRP A 76 -1.43 3.84 3.80
C TRP A 76 -1.91 2.40 3.80
N MET A 77 -1.01 1.47 3.47
CA MET A 77 -1.26 0.03 3.51
C MET A 77 -0.46 -0.59 4.63
N ALA A 78 -1.13 -1.31 5.53
CA ALA A 78 -0.47 -2.19 6.50
C ALA A 78 -0.10 -3.53 5.86
N GLY A 79 0.88 -4.20 6.46
CA GLY A 79 1.24 -5.57 6.10
C GLY A 79 2.20 -6.20 7.08
N PHE A 80 2.35 -7.52 6.97
CA PHE A 80 3.45 -8.21 7.59
C PHE A 80 4.54 -8.44 6.56
N TYR A 81 5.77 -8.09 6.91
CA TYR A 81 6.95 -8.36 6.11
C TYR A 81 7.89 -9.26 6.92
N ALA A 82 8.43 -10.30 6.33
CA ALA A 82 9.34 -11.22 7.00
C ALA A 82 10.47 -11.67 6.08
N TYR A 83 11.62 -11.96 6.67
CA TYR A 83 12.79 -12.49 5.97
C TYR A 83 13.65 -13.35 6.91
N PRO A 84 14.46 -14.30 6.41
CA PRO A 84 15.35 -15.08 7.23
C PRO A 84 16.37 -14.21 7.97
N LYS A 85 16.57 -14.42 9.28
CA LYS A 85 17.46 -13.60 10.12
C LYS A 85 18.88 -13.51 9.56
N GLN A 86 19.38 -14.59 8.99
CA GLN A 86 20.69 -14.66 8.34
C GLN A 86 20.82 -13.81 7.07
N ALA A 87 19.74 -13.17 6.59
CA ALA A 87 19.72 -12.26 5.45
C ALA A 87 19.80 -10.77 5.84
N LYS A 88 19.79 -10.47 7.14
CA LYS A 88 19.92 -9.11 7.66
C LYS A 88 21.22 -8.48 7.14
N GLY A 89 21.11 -7.29 6.55
CA GLY A 89 22.25 -6.58 5.96
C GLY A 89 22.55 -6.91 4.50
N GLY A 90 21.75 -7.77 3.85
CA GLY A 90 21.80 -8.01 2.41
C GLY A 90 22.04 -9.48 2.05
N LYS A 91 21.11 -10.09 1.32
CA LYS A 91 21.23 -11.46 0.80
C LYS A 91 20.63 -11.68 -0.59
N ASN A 92 20.25 -10.60 -1.29
CA ASN A 92 19.63 -10.65 -2.61
C ASN A 92 18.52 -11.71 -2.69
N LEU A 93 17.65 -11.83 -1.70
CA LEU A 93 16.60 -12.87 -1.66
C LEU A 93 15.56 -12.64 -2.77
N PRO A 94 14.93 -13.68 -3.33
CA PRO A 94 13.71 -13.48 -4.09
C PRO A 94 12.62 -12.88 -3.18
N GLY A 95 11.85 -11.94 -3.71
CA GLY A 95 10.71 -11.33 -3.02
C GLY A 95 9.41 -12.02 -3.39
N ILE A 96 8.48 -12.16 -2.44
CA ILE A 96 7.12 -12.63 -2.71
C ILE A 96 6.09 -11.74 -2.03
N LEU A 97 5.17 -11.21 -2.84
CA LEU A 97 3.99 -10.50 -2.36
C LEU A 97 2.81 -11.47 -2.25
N HIS A 98 2.19 -11.52 -1.08
CA HIS A 98 0.94 -12.21 -0.83
C HIS A 98 -0.23 -11.23 -0.77
N MET A 99 -1.27 -11.51 -1.55
CA MET A 99 -2.57 -10.83 -1.54
C MET A 99 -3.61 -11.78 -0.95
N HIS A 100 -4.29 -11.37 0.13
CA HIS A 100 -5.27 -12.21 0.80
C HIS A 100 -6.59 -12.30 0.02
N GLY A 101 -7.39 -13.33 0.29
CA GLY A 101 -8.72 -13.50 -0.29
C GLY A 101 -9.79 -12.62 0.36
N GLY A 102 -11.04 -12.77 -0.06
CA GLY A 102 -12.16 -12.00 0.46
C GLY A 102 -12.41 -12.21 1.96
N GLY A 103 -12.67 -11.12 2.68
CA GLY A 103 -13.02 -11.04 4.10
C GLY A 103 -11.82 -11.05 5.03
N GLN A 104 -10.60 -11.14 4.49
CA GLN A 104 -9.38 -11.43 5.24
C GLN A 104 -8.54 -10.17 5.52
N ARG A 105 -7.31 -10.41 5.99
CA ARG A 105 -6.27 -9.44 6.35
C ARG A 105 -4.89 -9.99 5.95
N ALA A 106 -3.83 -9.22 6.17
CA ALA A 106 -2.48 -9.73 6.01
C ALA A 106 -2.23 -10.99 6.88
N ASN A 107 -1.58 -11.99 6.31
CA ASN A 107 -1.40 -13.31 6.92
C ASN A 107 0.01 -13.47 7.51
N LEU A 108 0.11 -13.45 8.83
CA LEU A 108 1.38 -13.59 9.57
C LEU A 108 2.02 -14.96 9.34
N THR A 109 1.24 -16.03 9.46
CA THR A 109 1.72 -17.41 9.27
C THR A 109 2.33 -17.63 7.89
N LEU A 110 1.71 -17.06 6.84
CA LEU A 110 2.19 -17.24 5.49
C LEU A 110 3.50 -16.49 5.19
N VAL A 111 3.68 -15.28 5.74
CA VAL A 111 4.97 -14.57 5.56
C VAL A 111 6.09 -15.24 6.33
N LYS A 112 5.81 -15.78 7.53
CA LYS A 112 6.76 -16.61 8.28
C LYS A 112 7.17 -17.85 7.48
N PHE A 113 6.20 -18.54 6.88
CA PHE A 113 6.46 -19.69 6.03
C PHE A 113 7.36 -19.33 4.85
N HIS A 114 7.04 -18.29 4.07
CA HIS A 114 7.87 -17.92 2.93
C HIS A 114 9.27 -17.42 3.34
N ALA A 115 9.39 -16.71 4.46
CA ALA A 115 10.67 -16.32 5.01
C ALA A 115 11.54 -17.53 5.35
N SER A 116 10.97 -18.58 5.97
CA SER A 116 11.71 -19.82 6.26
C SER A 116 12.15 -20.57 4.99
N GLN A 117 11.47 -20.34 3.85
CA GLN A 117 11.85 -20.86 2.55
C GLN A 117 12.87 -19.98 1.79
N GLY A 118 13.41 -18.93 2.42
CA GLY A 118 14.45 -18.10 1.81
C GLY A 118 13.93 -16.90 1.00
N TYR A 119 12.72 -16.43 1.25
CA TYR A 119 12.14 -15.26 0.57
C TYR A 119 12.12 -14.03 1.49
N GLY A 120 12.18 -12.84 0.89
CA GLY A 120 11.59 -11.65 1.51
C GLY A 120 10.10 -11.64 1.23
N ALA A 121 9.27 -11.86 2.24
CA ALA A 121 7.84 -12.10 2.07
C ALA A 121 7.00 -10.97 2.66
N LEU A 122 6.14 -10.35 1.84
CA LEU A 122 5.19 -9.33 2.27
C LEU A 122 3.76 -9.86 2.10
N SER A 123 2.93 -9.83 3.14
CA SER A 123 1.48 -9.98 3.01
C SER A 123 0.82 -8.65 3.30
N VAL A 124 0.02 -8.15 2.36
CA VAL A 124 -0.64 -6.83 2.46
C VAL A 124 -2.02 -6.94 3.08
N ASN A 125 -2.49 -5.88 3.73
CA ASN A 125 -3.80 -5.80 4.38
C ASN A 125 -4.76 -4.87 3.60
N TRP A 126 -5.03 -5.19 2.34
CA TRP A 126 -5.90 -4.35 1.50
C TRP A 126 -7.33 -4.27 2.04
N GLY A 127 -7.78 -5.29 2.76
CA GLY A 127 -9.11 -5.35 3.38
C GLY A 127 -9.29 -4.41 4.58
N GLY A 128 -8.23 -3.79 5.09
CA GLY A 128 -8.30 -2.82 6.19
C GLY A 128 -8.75 -3.39 7.54
N LYS A 129 -8.86 -4.71 7.67
CA LYS A 129 -9.21 -5.38 8.93
C LYS A 129 -8.10 -5.17 9.97
N PRO A 130 -8.40 -5.25 11.27
CA PRO A 130 -7.36 -5.22 12.30
C PRO A 130 -6.28 -6.26 12.02
N MET A 131 -5.01 -5.84 12.05
CA MET A 131 -3.88 -6.75 11.92
C MET A 131 -3.86 -7.76 13.07
N GLU A 132 -3.29 -8.95 12.85
CA GLU A 132 -3.19 -9.94 13.90
C GLU A 132 -2.30 -9.45 15.05
N GLY A 133 -2.83 -9.49 16.28
CA GLY A 133 -2.13 -8.95 17.45
C GLY A 133 -1.98 -7.42 17.44
N LEU A 134 -2.85 -6.70 16.71
CA LEU A 134 -2.90 -5.23 16.73
C LEU A 134 -3.09 -4.73 18.16
N LYS A 135 -2.19 -3.85 18.62
CA LYS A 135 -2.27 -3.21 19.93
C LYS A 135 -2.98 -1.86 19.84
N PRO A 136 -3.56 -1.35 20.94
CA PRO A 136 -4.14 -0.01 20.97
C PRO A 136 -3.13 1.05 20.51
N GLY A 137 -3.54 1.92 19.58
CA GLY A 137 -2.72 3.01 19.04
C GLY A 137 -1.74 2.62 17.93
N GLU A 138 -1.56 1.33 17.63
CA GLU A 138 -0.77 0.91 16.45
C GLU A 138 -1.51 1.28 15.15
N ALA A 139 -0.81 1.91 14.22
CA ALA A 139 -1.37 2.27 12.92
C ALA A 139 -1.73 1.03 12.09
N ASN A 140 -2.74 1.12 11.23
CA ASN A 140 -3.19 0.06 10.32
C ASN A 140 -3.34 0.61 8.88
N THR A 141 -3.86 -0.20 7.95
CA THR A 141 -4.30 0.28 6.63
C THR A 141 -5.32 1.40 6.81
N ASP A 142 -5.10 2.49 6.07
CA ASP A 142 -5.98 3.64 5.99
C ASP A 142 -6.07 4.05 4.52
N TRP A 143 -7.25 3.89 3.90
CA TRP A 143 -7.46 4.26 2.50
C TRP A 143 -7.72 5.75 2.29
N GLY A 144 -7.72 6.55 3.36
CA GLY A 144 -7.93 7.99 3.30
C GLY A 144 -9.34 8.35 2.84
N ALA A 145 -9.45 8.98 1.66
CA ALA A 145 -10.73 9.45 1.14
C ALA A 145 -11.52 8.40 0.33
N VAL A 146 -10.91 7.28 -0.02
CA VAL A 146 -11.54 6.21 -0.81
C VAL A 146 -11.75 4.98 0.06
N ASP A 147 -12.63 4.06 -0.36
CA ASP A 147 -12.81 2.79 0.33
C ASP A 147 -12.94 1.64 -0.69
N PRO A 148 -11.82 1.00 -1.07
CA PRO A 148 -11.86 -0.15 -1.95
C PRO A 148 -11.96 -1.48 -1.17
N THR A 149 -12.29 -1.44 0.13
CA THR A 149 -12.42 -2.62 0.98
C THR A 149 -13.77 -3.29 0.78
N GLN A 150 -13.96 -4.45 1.42
CA GLN A 150 -15.25 -5.14 1.44
C GLN A 150 -16.28 -4.53 2.40
N ASN A 151 -16.02 -3.35 2.96
CA ASN A 151 -17.07 -2.53 3.54
C ASN A 151 -17.84 -1.73 2.46
N ASN A 152 -17.28 -1.61 1.25
CA ASN A 152 -17.87 -0.95 0.08
C ASN A 152 -18.08 -1.96 -1.06
N VAL A 153 -18.88 -3.00 -0.82
CA VAL A 153 -19.03 -4.17 -1.72
C VAL A 153 -19.52 -3.78 -3.12
N GLN A 154 -20.42 -2.80 -3.24
CA GLN A 154 -20.90 -2.31 -4.53
C GLN A 154 -19.77 -1.79 -5.43
N GLY A 155 -18.65 -1.34 -4.83
CA GLY A 155 -17.50 -0.83 -5.57
C GLY A 155 -16.79 -1.86 -6.45
N TYR A 156 -16.97 -3.16 -6.22
CA TYR A 156 -16.39 -4.20 -7.09
C TYR A 156 -17.10 -4.36 -8.43
N PHE A 157 -18.28 -3.74 -8.59
CA PHE A 157 -19.10 -3.79 -9.81
C PHE A 157 -19.62 -2.39 -10.21
N ASN A 158 -18.96 -1.32 -9.73
CA ASN A 158 -19.37 0.07 -9.96
C ASN A 158 -18.32 0.85 -10.77
N LEU A 159 -18.80 1.66 -11.70
CA LEU A 159 -18.00 2.64 -12.46
C LEU A 159 -18.40 4.09 -12.15
N LEU A 160 -19.55 4.30 -11.51
CA LEU A 160 -20.12 5.61 -11.24
C LEU A 160 -19.32 6.35 -10.15
N PRO A 161 -19.30 7.69 -10.18
CA PRO A 161 -18.64 8.48 -9.15
C PRO A 161 -19.37 8.40 -7.80
N GLY A 162 -18.68 8.81 -6.74
CA GLY A 162 -19.26 8.87 -5.40
C GLY A 162 -18.25 9.24 -4.33
N GLU A 163 -18.71 9.38 -3.08
CA GLU A 163 -17.87 9.86 -1.98
C GLU A 163 -16.64 8.98 -1.76
N LYS A 164 -16.82 7.65 -1.78
CA LYS A 164 -15.77 6.65 -1.54
C LYS A 164 -15.02 6.20 -2.80
N PHE A 165 -15.37 6.75 -3.97
CA PHE A 165 -14.74 6.43 -5.25
C PHE A 165 -13.76 7.54 -5.67
N LEU A 166 -12.83 7.17 -6.55
CA LEU A 166 -11.67 7.99 -6.91
C LEU A 166 -12.05 9.19 -7.79
N ASP A 167 -12.66 8.93 -8.94
CA ASP A 167 -12.97 9.92 -9.96
C ASP A 167 -14.37 10.53 -9.77
N ALA A 168 -14.50 11.80 -10.17
CA ALA A 168 -15.76 12.54 -10.12
C ALA A 168 -16.70 12.28 -11.32
N GLN A 169 -16.28 11.42 -12.25
CA GLN A 169 -17.03 11.00 -13.44
C GLN A 169 -17.06 9.47 -13.53
N GLU A 170 -17.91 8.92 -14.40
CA GLU A 170 -17.88 7.49 -14.71
C GLU A 170 -16.51 7.08 -15.24
N SER A 171 -15.92 6.05 -14.64
CA SER A 171 -14.54 5.65 -14.89
C SER A 171 -14.24 4.23 -14.41
N PRO A 172 -13.42 3.45 -15.15
CA PRO A 172 -12.87 2.18 -14.65
C PRO A 172 -12.04 2.34 -13.37
N ARG A 173 -11.52 3.53 -13.05
CA ARG A 173 -10.78 3.76 -11.80
C ARG A 173 -11.67 3.84 -10.56
N ASN A 174 -12.99 3.99 -10.72
CA ASN A 174 -13.95 3.93 -9.61
C ASN A 174 -14.24 2.51 -9.16
N CYS A 175 -13.86 1.51 -9.95
CA CYS A 175 -13.97 0.12 -9.55
C CYS A 175 -12.90 -0.21 -8.49
N ASN A 176 -13.31 -0.82 -7.38
CA ASN A 176 -12.42 -1.12 -6.25
C ASN A 176 -11.21 -1.97 -6.66
N TRP A 177 -11.35 -2.82 -7.68
CA TRP A 177 -10.26 -3.62 -8.26
C TRP A 177 -9.05 -2.78 -8.69
N PHE A 178 -9.29 -1.55 -9.18
CA PHE A 178 -8.22 -0.65 -9.60
C PHE A 178 -7.38 -0.18 -8.41
N LEU A 179 -8.02 0.32 -7.35
CA LEU A 179 -7.34 0.84 -6.16
C LEU A 179 -6.63 -0.26 -5.36
N ILE A 180 -7.23 -1.45 -5.21
CA ILE A 180 -6.52 -2.56 -4.54
C ILE A 180 -5.30 -3.01 -5.36
N THR A 181 -5.41 -3.06 -6.69
CA THR A 181 -4.27 -3.39 -7.57
C THR A 181 -3.16 -2.36 -7.44
N LEU A 182 -3.52 -1.07 -7.38
CA LEU A 182 -2.58 0.01 -7.13
C LEU A 182 -1.85 -0.17 -5.79
N GLY A 183 -2.59 -0.44 -4.71
CA GLY A 183 -2.01 -0.73 -3.40
C GLY A 183 -1.02 -1.91 -3.42
N CYS A 184 -1.37 -3.00 -4.11
CA CYS A 184 -0.49 -4.16 -4.26
C CYS A 184 0.76 -3.86 -5.11
N ARG A 185 0.65 -3.05 -6.17
CA ARG A 185 1.81 -2.59 -6.95
C ARG A 185 2.78 -1.75 -6.10
N ARG A 186 2.26 -0.95 -5.16
CA ARG A 186 3.08 -0.25 -4.15
C ARG A 186 3.73 -1.24 -3.17
N GLY A 187 3.07 -2.35 -2.84
CA GLY A 187 3.68 -3.45 -2.09
C GLY A 187 4.86 -4.11 -2.80
N LEU A 188 4.82 -4.22 -4.13
CA LEU A 188 5.99 -4.67 -4.90
C LEU A 188 7.14 -3.65 -4.84
N THR A 189 6.83 -2.35 -4.90
CA THR A 189 7.83 -1.29 -4.70
C THR A 189 8.44 -1.34 -3.30
N PHE A 190 7.64 -1.67 -2.28
CA PHE A 190 8.16 -1.92 -0.93
C PHE A 190 9.18 -3.04 -0.91
N LEU A 191 8.85 -4.20 -1.46
CA LEU A 191 9.76 -5.35 -1.53
C LEU A 191 11.04 -5.01 -2.29
N GLU A 192 10.92 -4.33 -3.44
CA GLU A 192 12.06 -3.89 -4.27
C GLU A 192 13.06 -3.02 -3.50
N GLN A 193 12.60 -2.25 -2.51
CA GLN A 193 13.43 -1.34 -1.72
C GLN A 193 14.01 -1.95 -0.44
N GLN A 194 13.68 -3.20 -0.11
CA GLN A 194 14.25 -3.83 1.09
C GLN A 194 15.68 -4.32 0.81
N PRO A 195 16.66 -4.01 1.69
CA PRO A 195 18.07 -4.32 1.42
C PRO A 195 18.36 -5.82 1.30
N GLU A 196 17.53 -6.66 1.90
CA GLU A 196 17.61 -8.12 1.84
C GLU A 196 17.02 -8.71 0.55
N VAL A 197 16.24 -7.96 -0.24
CA VAL A 197 15.51 -8.44 -1.43
C VAL A 197 16.20 -8.04 -2.72
N ASP A 198 16.26 -8.97 -3.67
CA ASP A 198 16.59 -8.69 -5.07
C ASP A 198 15.33 -8.23 -5.81
N GLY A 199 15.24 -6.92 -6.08
CA GLY A 199 14.12 -6.29 -6.79
C GLY A 199 13.87 -6.81 -8.20
N LYS A 200 14.80 -7.55 -8.81
CA LYS A 200 14.60 -8.19 -10.12
C LYS A 200 13.94 -9.57 -10.03
N ARG A 201 13.74 -10.10 -8.82
CA ARG A 201 13.19 -11.43 -8.56
C ARG A 201 11.98 -11.35 -7.65
N LEU A 202 10.93 -10.69 -8.13
CA LEU A 202 9.67 -10.54 -7.41
C LEU A 202 8.59 -11.47 -8.00
N GLY A 203 7.94 -12.22 -7.12
CA GLY A 203 6.75 -13.01 -7.43
C GLY A 203 5.51 -12.49 -6.68
N ILE A 204 4.34 -12.87 -7.17
CA ILE A 204 3.05 -12.61 -6.52
C ILE A 204 2.34 -13.95 -6.25
N ARG A 205 1.60 -14.01 -5.15
CA ARG A 205 0.74 -15.13 -4.78
C ARG A 205 -0.55 -14.61 -4.15
N GLY A 206 -1.66 -15.22 -4.53
CA GLY A 206 -2.91 -15.08 -3.81
C GLY A 206 -3.90 -16.15 -4.24
N HIS A 207 -5.02 -16.21 -3.55
CA HIS A 207 -6.06 -17.19 -3.80
C HIS A 207 -7.42 -16.52 -3.71
N SER A 208 -8.33 -16.93 -4.61
CA SER A 208 -9.67 -16.35 -4.75
C SER A 208 -9.62 -14.88 -5.20
N MET A 209 -9.84 -13.92 -4.30
CA MET A 209 -9.76 -12.48 -4.66
C MET A 209 -8.32 -11.96 -4.73
N GLY A 210 -7.39 -12.63 -4.06
CA GLY A 210 -5.97 -12.30 -4.08
C GLY A 210 -5.24 -12.94 -5.25
#